data_AF-A0A2W4KTR9-F1
#
_entry.id   AF-A0A2W4KTR9-F1
#
_cell.length_a   1.000
_cell.length_b   1.000
_cell.length_c   1.000
_cell.angle_alpha   90.00
_cell.angle_beta   90.00
_cell.angle_gamma   90.00
#
_symmetry.space_group_name_H-M   'P 1'
#
loop_
_entity.id
_entity.type
_entity.pdbx_description
1 polymer ?
#
loop_
_entity_poly.entity_id
_entity_poly.type
_entity_poly.pdbx_seq_one_letter_code
_entity_poly.pdbx_strand_id
1 'polypeptide(L)'
;MEKVIVTIQRNTKPLAHQIYSSLKAIAQTPTILVDLQVNSLDNICNDGEGKLLTIDGNRFIVDGECIYEGTYTDFRWKGGILAISRKHEEGYTIFIQGQVVFETSSECDWTLINGKVVASCNEGLFYNGTKILEKKDYDRWGIFDDQLVIENALGCHQVLLPEQL
;
A
#
# COMPACT_ATOMS: atom_id res chain seq x y z
N MET A 1 5.01 16.88 -16.55
CA MET A 1 4.78 15.75 -15.63
C MET A 1 5.60 14.59 -16.15
N GLU A 2 6.84 14.47 -15.69
CA GLU A 2 7.78 13.45 -16.16
C GLU A 2 7.40 12.11 -15.53
N LYS A 3 7.18 11.08 -16.37
CA LYS A 3 7.01 9.71 -15.91
C LYS A 3 8.39 9.13 -15.62
N VAL A 4 8.67 8.85 -14.34
CA VAL A 4 9.85 8.08 -13.93
C VAL A 4 9.56 6.61 -14.19
N ILE A 5 10.26 6.02 -15.17
CA ILE A 5 10.24 4.57 -15.42
C ILE A 5 11.46 3.98 -14.72
N VAL A 6 11.23 3.30 -13.60
CA VAL A 6 12.29 2.59 -12.87
C VAL A 6 12.56 1.27 -13.59
N THR A 7 13.73 1.16 -14.24
CA THR A 7 14.20 -0.12 -14.80
C THR A 7 15.30 -0.66 -13.91
N ILE A 8 15.06 -1.79 -13.26
CA ILE A 8 16.03 -2.47 -12.40
C ILE A 8 16.86 -3.41 -13.28
N GLN A 9 18.18 -3.19 -13.38
CA GLN A 9 19.07 -4.15 -14.02
C GLN A 9 19.54 -5.21 -13.04
N ARG A 10 19.23 -6.48 -13.32
CA ARG A 10 19.87 -7.63 -12.66
C ARG A 10 21.33 -7.69 -13.09
N ASN A 11 22.23 -7.61 -12.11
CA ASN A 11 23.67 -7.79 -12.31
C ASN A 11 23.96 -9.23 -12.75
N THR A 12 24.02 -9.47 -14.05
CA THR A 12 24.62 -10.69 -14.63
C THR A 12 25.68 -10.28 -15.65
N LYS A 13 26.90 -10.80 -15.48
CA LYS A 13 28.07 -10.51 -16.32
C LYS A 13 27.82 -10.84 -17.81
N PRO A 14 28.55 -10.20 -18.75
CA PRO A 14 28.08 -10.01 -20.12
C PRO A 14 28.43 -11.19 -21.04
N LEU A 15 27.52 -11.51 -21.95
CA LEU A 15 27.87 -12.15 -23.22
C LEU A 15 27.49 -11.24 -24.39
N ALA A 16 28.42 -11.18 -25.33
CA ALA A 16 28.55 -10.15 -26.34
C ALA A 16 27.65 -10.33 -27.59
N HIS A 17 27.61 -9.23 -28.34
CA HIS A 17 27.41 -9.09 -29.78
C HIS A 17 25.99 -8.96 -30.38
N GLN A 18 25.80 -7.74 -30.92
CA GLN A 18 25.17 -7.37 -32.19
C GLN A 18 23.68 -7.64 -32.40
N ILE A 19 22.92 -6.57 -32.69
CA ILE A 19 22.11 -6.41 -33.91
C ILE A 19 21.55 -4.97 -34.03
N TYR A 20 21.94 -4.33 -35.15
CA TYR A 20 21.26 -3.33 -35.97
C TYR A 20 20.92 -1.91 -35.48
N SER A 21 21.74 -1.00 -36.01
CA SER A 21 21.41 0.28 -36.64
C SER A 21 19.96 0.52 -37.06
N SER A 22 19.51 1.76 -36.83
CA SER A 22 18.40 2.53 -37.46
C SER A 22 17.27 2.90 -36.51
N LEU A 23 17.50 3.85 -35.60
CA LEU A 23 16.40 4.67 -35.07
C LEU A 23 16.87 6.12 -34.94
N LYS A 24 16.09 6.98 -35.61
CA LYS A 24 16.14 8.44 -35.54
C LYS A 24 16.40 8.92 -34.12
N ALA A 25 17.13 10.03 -34.01
CA ALA A 25 17.33 10.79 -32.78
C ALA A 25 15.98 11.17 -32.14
N ILE A 26 15.40 10.24 -31.40
CA ILE A 26 14.51 10.53 -30.29
C ILE A 26 15.48 11.10 -29.27
N ALA A 27 15.33 12.38 -28.91
CA ALA A 27 16.06 12.96 -27.80
C ALA A 27 15.87 12.00 -26.62
N GLN A 28 16.92 11.23 -26.30
CA GLN A 28 16.87 10.29 -25.20
C GLN A 28 16.72 11.15 -23.97
N THR A 29 15.51 11.19 -23.41
CA THR A 29 15.30 11.75 -22.07
C THR A 29 16.33 11.05 -21.19
N PRO A 30 17.24 11.79 -20.53
CA PRO A 30 18.29 11.17 -19.75
C PRO A 30 17.64 10.26 -18.71
N THR A 31 17.98 8.97 -18.77
CA THR A 31 17.57 8.03 -17.74
C THR A 31 18.34 8.40 -16.48
N ILE A 32 17.63 8.91 -15.48
CA ILE A 32 18.19 9.16 -14.15
C ILE A 32 18.10 7.85 -13.38
N LEU A 33 19.25 7.30 -13.00
CA LEU A 33 19.34 6.17 -12.08
C LEU A 33 19.44 6.71 -10.66
N VAL A 34 18.61 6.18 -9.76
CA VAL A 34 18.64 6.47 -8.33
C VAL A 34 19.01 5.18 -7.61
N ASP A 35 20.10 5.22 -6.85
CA ASP A 35 20.54 4.07 -6.06
C ASP A 35 19.64 3.90 -4.84
N LEU A 36 19.01 2.73 -4.73
CA LEU A 36 18.22 2.34 -3.56
C LEU A 36 19.05 1.40 -2.68
N GLN A 37 19.22 1.76 -1.41
CA GLN A 37 19.92 0.94 -0.43
C GLN A 37 18.96 -0.12 0.13
N VAL A 38 18.68 -1.17 -0.66
CA VAL A 38 17.83 -2.30 -0.26
C VAL A 38 18.48 -3.64 -0.56
N ASN A 39 18.19 -4.62 0.29
CA ASN A 39 18.76 -5.97 0.17
C ASN A 39 17.98 -6.89 -0.80
N SER A 40 16.73 -6.55 -1.12
CA SER A 40 15.87 -7.29 -2.08
C SER A 40 14.86 -6.35 -2.75
N LEU A 41 14.39 -6.73 -3.93
CA LEU A 41 13.27 -6.05 -4.60
C LEU A 41 11.93 -6.25 -3.88
N ASP A 42 11.79 -7.35 -3.14
CA ASP A 42 10.61 -7.62 -2.32
C ASP A 42 10.45 -6.61 -1.18
N ASN A 43 11.51 -5.87 -0.87
CA ASN A 43 11.53 -4.80 0.13
C ASN A 43 11.22 -3.42 -0.48
N ILE A 44 10.65 -3.37 -1.69
CA ILE A 44 10.24 -2.13 -2.34
C ILE A 44 8.73 -2.16 -2.56
N CYS A 45 8.03 -1.14 -2.08
CA CYS A 45 6.61 -0.96 -2.34
C CYS A 45 6.35 0.36 -3.08
N ASN A 46 5.45 0.35 -4.06
CA ASN A 46 4.97 1.54 -4.74
C ASN A 46 3.61 1.94 -4.15
N ASP A 47 3.38 3.24 -3.95
CA ASP A 47 2.13 3.75 -3.36
C ASP A 47 0.95 3.89 -4.35
N GLY A 48 1.17 3.60 -5.63
CA GLY A 48 0.24 3.83 -6.73
C GLY A 48 0.39 5.20 -7.40
N GLU A 49 1.09 6.15 -6.77
CA GLU A 49 1.29 7.52 -7.25
C GLU A 49 2.75 7.80 -7.68
N GLY A 50 3.61 6.80 -7.53
CA GLY A 50 5.00 6.84 -7.97
C GLY A 50 6.01 7.02 -6.83
N LYS A 51 5.59 7.10 -5.57
CA LYS A 51 6.51 7.08 -4.43
C LYS A 51 6.86 5.66 -4.04
N LEU A 52 8.13 5.48 -3.72
CA LEU A 52 8.67 4.19 -3.29
C LEU A 52 8.92 4.21 -1.78
N LEU A 53 8.49 3.12 -1.13
CA LEU A 53 8.86 2.76 0.22
C LEU A 53 9.92 1.66 0.14
N THR A 54 11.01 1.82 0.87
CA THR A 54 12.01 0.77 1.06
C THR A 54 11.96 0.22 2.48
N ILE A 55 12.17 -1.09 2.60
CA ILE A 55 12.07 -1.83 3.87
C ILE A 55 13.44 -2.40 4.25
N ASP A 56 13.91 -2.04 5.44
CA ASP A 56 15.15 -2.53 6.04
C ASP A 56 14.88 -3.06 7.45
N GLY A 57 14.59 -4.36 7.54
CA GLY A 57 14.13 -5.00 8.78
C GLY A 57 12.82 -4.38 9.27
N ASN A 58 12.87 -3.69 10.41
CA ASN A 58 11.74 -3.01 11.04
C ASN A 58 11.68 -1.50 10.73
N ARG A 59 12.42 -1.06 9.71
CA ARG A 59 12.49 0.35 9.29
C ARG A 59 11.82 0.53 7.94
N PHE A 60 11.01 1.57 7.84
CA PHE A 60 10.41 2.03 6.59
C PHE A 60 11.06 3.34 6.18
N ILE A 61 11.56 3.40 4.95
CA ILE A 61 12.36 4.51 4.44
C ILE A 61 11.71 5.05 3.16
N VAL A 62 11.60 6.37 3.05
CA VAL A 62 11.09 7.09 1.87
C VAL A 62 12.06 8.22 1.56
N ASP A 63 12.49 8.34 0.30
CA ASP A 63 13.43 9.38 -0.15
C ASP A 63 14.72 9.47 0.70
N GLY A 64 15.17 8.33 1.24
CA GLY A 64 16.36 8.24 2.10
C GLY A 64 16.11 8.56 3.58
N GLU A 65 14.90 8.98 3.96
CA GLU A 65 14.52 9.29 5.33
C GLU A 65 13.75 8.14 5.98
N CYS A 66 14.11 7.79 7.22
CA CYS A 66 13.42 6.78 8.00
C CYS A 66 12.13 7.37 8.58
N ILE A 67 10.97 6.98 8.02
CA ILE A 67 9.66 7.49 8.43
C ILE A 67 9.03 6.67 9.56
N TYR A 68 9.55 5.46 9.81
CA TYR A 68 9.13 4.61 10.90
C TYR A 68 10.21 3.60 11.27
N GLU A 69 10.33 3.33 12.56
CA GLU A 69 11.14 2.25 13.11
C GLU A 69 10.41 1.58 14.27
N GLY A 70 10.19 0.27 14.18
CA GLY A 70 9.55 -0.49 15.26
C GLY A 70 8.88 -1.78 14.80
N THR A 71 8.35 -2.55 15.73
CA THR A 71 7.64 -3.79 15.42
C THR A 71 6.28 -3.51 14.78
N TYR A 72 5.91 -4.32 13.80
CA TYR A 72 4.61 -4.30 13.15
C TYR A 72 4.19 -5.74 12.81
N THR A 73 2.90 -5.95 12.58
CA THR A 73 2.34 -7.24 12.15
C THR A 73 2.05 -7.23 10.65
N ASP A 74 1.48 -6.13 10.17
CA ASP A 74 1.18 -5.90 8.76
C ASP A 74 1.31 -4.40 8.45
N PHE A 75 1.41 -4.03 7.16
CA PHE A 75 1.46 -2.63 6.74
C PHE A 75 0.79 -2.40 5.38
N ARG A 76 0.42 -1.15 5.12
CA ARG A 76 -0.06 -0.65 3.84
C ARG A 76 0.69 0.63 3.48
N TRP A 77 1.08 0.73 2.21
CA TRP A 77 1.71 1.91 1.62
C TRP A 77 0.89 2.33 0.40
N LYS A 78 0.15 3.43 0.50
CA LYS A 78 -0.76 3.89 -0.56
C LYS A 78 -0.93 5.41 -0.50
N GLY A 79 -0.84 6.10 -1.65
CA GLY A 79 -0.92 7.56 -1.74
C GLY A 79 0.01 8.31 -0.79
N GLY A 80 1.26 7.86 -0.64
CA GLY A 80 2.23 8.40 0.30
C GLY A 80 1.92 8.20 1.79
N ILE A 81 0.90 7.40 2.14
CA ILE A 81 0.50 7.14 3.51
C ILE A 81 0.99 5.76 3.94
N LEU A 82 1.77 5.74 5.02
CA LEU A 82 2.14 4.53 5.74
C LEU A 82 1.10 4.26 6.83
N ALA A 83 0.46 3.10 6.75
CA ALA A 83 -0.32 2.52 7.81
C ALA A 83 0.30 1.19 8.26
N ILE A 84 0.25 0.91 9.55
CA ILE A 84 0.76 -0.33 10.14
C ILE A 84 -0.25 -0.89 11.13
N SER A 85 -0.26 -2.21 11.31
CA SER A 85 -0.92 -2.85 12.42
C SER A 85 0.10 -3.38 13.43
N ARG A 86 -0.29 -3.42 14.71
CA ARG A 86 0.45 -4.08 15.77
C ARG A 86 -0.48 -4.97 16.56
N LYS A 87 -0.08 -6.22 16.75
CA LYS A 87 -0.71 -7.13 17.70
C LYS A 87 -0.18 -6.91 19.12
N HIS A 88 -1.07 -6.89 20.09
CA HIS A 88 -0.78 -6.88 21.53
C HIS A 88 -1.66 -7.92 22.24
N GLU A 89 -1.46 -8.12 23.55
CA GLU A 89 -2.18 -9.15 24.32
C GLU A 89 -3.70 -8.99 24.25
N GLU A 90 -4.17 -7.75 24.26
CA GLU A 90 -5.59 -7.40 24.27
C GLU A 90 -6.23 -7.26 22.88
N GLY A 91 -5.45 -7.35 21.78
CA GLY A 91 -5.99 -7.16 20.43
C GLY A 91 -5.01 -6.62 19.40
N TYR A 92 -5.55 -5.79 18.51
CA TYR A 92 -4.83 -5.15 17.40
C TYR A 92 -5.07 -3.64 17.41
N THR A 93 -4.00 -2.89 17.17
CA THR A 93 -4.04 -1.45 16.92
C THR A 93 -3.55 -1.16 15.51
N ILE A 94 -4.27 -0.33 14.77
CA ILE A 94 -3.84 0.21 13.48
C ILE A 94 -3.43 1.67 13.66
N PHE A 95 -2.26 1.99 13.10
CA PHE A 95 -1.69 3.32 13.10
C PHE A 95 -1.63 3.86 11.68
N ILE A 96 -1.91 5.15 11.50
CA ILE A 96 -1.58 5.92 10.30
C ILE A 96 -0.57 6.99 10.71
N GLN A 97 0.59 7.04 10.06
CA GLN A 97 1.63 8.05 10.33
C GLN A 97 1.96 8.18 11.84
N GLY A 98 1.97 7.06 12.56
CA GLY A 98 2.24 7.00 14.00
C GLY A 98 1.07 7.32 14.92
N GLN A 99 -0.10 7.72 14.39
CA GLN A 99 -1.30 7.98 15.17
C GLN A 99 -2.23 6.77 15.19
N VAL A 100 -2.79 6.44 16.36
CA VAL A 100 -3.82 5.39 16.49
C VAL A 100 -5.08 5.84 15.76
N VAL A 101 -5.59 4.99 14.86
CA VAL A 101 -6.82 5.25 14.11
C VAL A 101 -7.88 4.16 14.30
N PHE A 102 -7.47 2.97 14.76
CA PHE A 102 -8.39 1.88 15.04
C PHE A 102 -7.81 0.94 16.10
N GLU A 103 -8.66 0.51 17.02
CA GLU A 103 -8.36 -0.47 18.05
C GLU A 103 -9.49 -1.48 18.11
N THR A 104 -9.14 -2.75 18.24
CA THR A 104 -10.09 -3.85 18.31
C THR A 104 -9.48 -5.00 19.10
N SER A 105 -10.33 -5.79 19.76
CA SER A 105 -9.91 -7.01 20.45
C SER A 105 -9.79 -8.23 19.54
N SER A 106 -10.19 -8.10 18.26
CA SER A 106 -10.17 -9.20 17.29
C SER A 106 -9.25 -8.90 16.12
N GLU A 107 -8.79 -9.97 15.45
CA GLU A 107 -8.07 -9.81 14.20
C GLU A 107 -9.02 -9.37 13.09
N CYS A 108 -8.56 -8.42 12.27
CA CYS A 108 -9.35 -7.88 11.18
C CYS A 108 -8.55 -7.90 9.89
N ASP A 109 -9.24 -8.18 8.79
CA ASP A 109 -8.71 -7.85 7.48
C ASP A 109 -8.87 -6.33 7.26
N TRP A 110 -7.85 -5.67 6.75
CA TRP A 110 -7.83 -4.21 6.68
C TRP A 110 -7.02 -3.68 5.50
N THR A 111 -7.39 -2.49 5.05
CA THR A 111 -6.72 -1.78 3.96
C THR A 111 -6.95 -0.27 4.08
N LEU A 112 -6.39 0.48 3.12
CA LEU A 112 -6.56 1.92 2.98
C LEU A 112 -7.42 2.26 1.77
N ILE A 113 -8.38 3.16 2.00
CA ILE A 113 -9.15 3.87 0.97
C ILE A 113 -9.05 5.36 1.26
N ASN A 114 -8.62 6.17 0.28
CA ASN A 114 -8.49 7.62 0.43
C ASN A 114 -7.75 8.08 1.70
N GLY A 115 -6.70 7.34 2.08
CA GLY A 115 -5.90 7.64 3.28
C GLY A 115 -6.56 7.30 4.62
N LYS A 116 -7.72 6.64 4.63
CA LYS A 116 -8.39 6.16 5.84
C LYS A 116 -8.46 4.64 5.89
N VAL A 117 -8.53 4.09 7.10
CA VAL A 117 -8.62 2.64 7.31
C VAL A 117 -10.02 2.14 7.03
N VAL A 118 -10.12 1.05 6.27
CA VAL A 118 -11.28 0.15 6.30
C VAL A 118 -10.84 -1.15 6.94
N ALA A 119 -11.59 -1.63 7.94
CA ALA A 119 -11.30 -2.88 8.64
C ALA A 119 -12.56 -3.74 8.75
N SER A 120 -12.48 -4.99 8.32
CA SER A 120 -13.51 -6.02 8.50
C SER A 120 -13.12 -6.91 9.68
N CYS A 121 -13.87 -6.78 10.75
CA CYS A 121 -13.71 -7.55 11.98
C CYS A 121 -14.91 -8.51 12.17
N ASN A 122 -14.89 -9.30 13.24
CA ASN A 122 -15.98 -10.24 13.55
C ASN A 122 -17.33 -9.53 13.79
N GLU A 123 -17.28 -8.30 14.28
CA GLU A 123 -18.43 -7.50 14.67
C GLU A 123 -18.96 -6.58 13.56
N GLY A 124 -18.27 -6.45 12.43
CA GLY A 124 -18.71 -5.61 11.32
C GLY A 124 -17.59 -5.01 10.49
N LEU A 125 -17.98 -4.11 9.60
CA LEU A 125 -17.08 -3.33 8.77
C LEU A 125 -16.94 -1.94 9.37
N PHE A 126 -15.71 -1.47 9.52
CA PHE A 126 -15.37 -0.20 10.11
C PHE A 126 -14.68 0.70 9.09
N TYR A 127 -15.01 1.99 9.15
CA TYR A 127 -14.32 3.04 8.43
C TYR A 127 -13.76 4.05 9.41
N ASN A 128 -12.43 4.14 9.47
CA ASN A 128 -11.67 4.98 10.40
C ASN A 128 -12.16 4.86 11.86
N GLY A 129 -12.40 3.62 12.28
CA GLY A 129 -12.90 3.26 13.61
C GLY A 129 -14.39 3.43 13.85
N THR A 130 -15.14 3.98 12.90
CA THR A 130 -16.61 4.02 12.98
C THR A 130 -17.20 2.79 12.29
N LYS A 131 -18.03 2.02 12.99
CA LYS A 131 -18.75 0.90 12.36
C LYS A 131 -19.74 1.44 11.32
N ILE A 132 -19.66 0.95 10.09
CA ILE A 132 -20.53 1.35 8.97
C ILE A 132 -21.49 0.24 8.53
N LEU A 133 -21.17 -1.03 8.79
CA LEU A 133 -22.04 -2.18 8.50
C LEU A 133 -21.91 -3.25 9.58
N GLU A 134 -22.99 -3.97 9.86
CA GLU A 134 -22.94 -5.16 10.71
C GLU A 134 -22.39 -6.36 9.93
N LYS A 135 -21.76 -7.32 10.61
CA LYS A 135 -21.15 -8.47 9.92
C LYS A 135 -22.13 -9.29 9.10
N LYS A 136 -23.41 -9.32 9.51
CA LYS A 136 -24.49 -10.04 8.80
C LYS A 136 -24.90 -9.39 7.47
N ASP A 137 -24.48 -8.15 7.21
CA ASP A 137 -24.93 -7.38 6.04
C ASP A 137 -24.08 -7.66 4.79
N TYR A 138 -22.95 -8.37 4.95
CA TYR A 138 -22.02 -8.70 3.87
C TYR A 138 -21.30 -10.04 4.07
N ASP A 139 -21.14 -10.78 2.99
CA ASP A 139 -20.35 -12.02 2.93
C ASP A 139 -18.89 -11.72 2.62
N ARG A 140 -18.66 -10.77 1.69
CA ARG A 140 -17.33 -10.31 1.27
C ARG A 140 -17.30 -8.80 1.12
N TRP A 141 -16.10 -8.25 1.12
CA TRP A 141 -15.84 -6.83 0.92
C TRP A 141 -14.55 -6.67 0.12
N GLY A 142 -14.37 -5.50 -0.50
CA GLY A 142 -13.16 -5.16 -1.23
C GLY A 142 -13.15 -3.71 -1.67
N ILE A 143 -11.98 -3.26 -2.14
CA ILE A 143 -11.79 -1.92 -2.71
C ILE A 143 -11.53 -2.04 -4.21
N PHE A 144 -12.30 -1.30 -5.01
CA PHE A 144 -12.16 -1.23 -6.47
C PHE A 144 -12.14 0.24 -6.88
N ASP A 145 -11.07 0.71 -7.53
CA ASP A 145 -10.90 2.11 -7.94
C ASP A 145 -11.28 3.13 -6.85
N ASP A 146 -10.76 2.90 -5.64
CA ASP A 146 -11.03 3.70 -4.44
C ASP A 146 -12.51 3.78 -4.02
N GLN A 147 -13.31 2.78 -4.40
CA GLN A 147 -14.67 2.56 -3.92
C GLN A 147 -14.74 1.33 -3.04
N LEU A 148 -15.43 1.46 -1.91
CA LEU A 148 -15.75 0.34 -1.04
C LEU A 148 -16.95 -0.43 -1.61
N VAL A 149 -16.75 -1.72 -1.86
CA VAL A 149 -17.78 -2.62 -2.39
C VAL A 149 -17.96 -3.79 -1.42
N ILE A 150 -19.22 -4.18 -1.21
CA ILE A 150 -19.58 -5.41 -0.51
C ILE A 150 -20.30 -6.38 -1.45
N GLU A 151 -20.21 -7.66 -1.15
CA GLU A 151 -21.02 -8.72 -1.76
C GLU A 151 -21.89 -9.35 -0.66
N ASN A 152 -23.17 -9.57 -0.94
CA ASN A 152 -24.08 -10.32 -0.09
C ASN A 152 -25.06 -11.14 -0.94
N ALA A 153 -26.04 -11.78 -0.31
CA ALA A 153 -27.06 -12.60 -0.99
C ALA A 153 -27.89 -11.86 -2.06
N LEU A 154 -27.92 -10.51 -2.06
CA LEU A 154 -28.62 -9.68 -3.04
C LEU A 154 -27.71 -9.23 -4.19
N GLY A 155 -26.39 -9.45 -4.08
CA GLY A 155 -25.39 -9.11 -5.09
C GLY A 155 -24.30 -8.17 -4.58
N CYS A 156 -23.71 -7.41 -5.49
CA CYS A 156 -22.64 -6.46 -5.19
C CYS A 156 -23.19 -5.05 -5.01
N HIS A 157 -22.75 -4.35 -3.95
CA HIS A 157 -23.20 -3.01 -3.60
C HIS A 157 -22.02 -2.10 -3.31
N GLN A 158 -22.05 -0.88 -3.84
CA GLN A 158 -21.16 0.18 -3.39
C GLN A 158 -21.63 0.69 -2.04
N VAL A 159 -20.69 0.83 -1.10
CA VAL A 159 -20.92 1.49 0.18
C VAL A 159 -20.44 2.93 0.05
N LEU A 160 -21.36 3.89 0.21
CA LEU A 160 -21.01 5.30 0.22
C LEU A 160 -20.37 5.67 1.56
N LEU A 161 -19.16 6.21 1.52
CA LEU A 161 -18.42 6.68 2.68
C LEU A 161 -18.92 8.08 3.10
N PRO A 162 -18.72 8.50 4.36
CA PRO A 162 -19.20 9.80 4.87
C PRO A 162 -18.85 11.00 4.00
N GLU A 163 -17.66 11.04 3.38
CA GLU A 163 -17.24 12.12 2.48
C GLU A 163 -17.88 12.08 1.07
N GLN A 164 -18.67 11.06 0.76
CA GLN A 164 -19.35 10.87 -0.52
C GLN A 164 -20.86 11.20 -0.45
N LEU A 165 -21.35 11.57 0.75
CA LEU A 165 -22.73 11.96 1.02
C LEU A 165 -22.89 13.49 0.95
#